data_AF-A0A3T0KWW5-F1
#
_entry.id   AF-A0A3T0KWW5-F1
#
_cell.length_a   1.000
_cell.length_b   1.000
_cell.length_c   1.000
_cell.angle_alpha   90.00
_cell.angle_beta   90.00
_cell.angle_gamma   90.00
#
_symmetry.space_group_name_H-M   'P 1'
#
loop_
_entity.id
_entity.type
_entity.pdbx_description
1 polymer ?
#
loop_
_entity_poly.entity_id
_entity_poly.type
_entity_poly.pdbx_seq_one_letter_code
_entity_poly.pdbx_strand_id
1 'polypeptide(L)'
;MALKLLFIFIVGLFLFGTGTYVWKKQQVSFIAGYGEFYHPRNEQLLAKRIGTVIRALGVATWILLPLALYIPEFKVSVYGVVAFLHVLMILLLIATDHISSY
;
A
#
# COMPACT_ATOMS: atom_id res chain seq x y z
N MET A 1 5.43 19.60 -17.87
CA MET A 1 4.52 19.56 -16.71
C MET A 1 3.45 18.49 -16.86
N ALA A 2 2.63 18.53 -17.92
CA ALA A 2 1.54 17.56 -18.15
C ALA A 2 1.98 16.08 -18.12
N LEU A 3 3.09 15.72 -18.77
CA LEU A 3 3.60 14.34 -18.76
C LEU A 3 3.95 13.83 -17.35
N LYS A 4 4.49 14.69 -16.48
CA LYS A 4 4.82 14.33 -15.09
C LYS A 4 3.55 14.06 -14.28
N LEU A 5 2.51 14.89 -14.45
CA LEU A 5 1.23 14.70 -13.78
C LEU A 5 0.50 13.46 -14.28
N LEU A 6 0.52 13.21 -15.59
CA LEU A 6 -0.04 11.99 -16.18
C LEU A 6 0.65 10.75 -15.60
N PHE A 7 1.98 10.76 -15.51
CA PHE A 7 2.75 9.69 -14.90
C PHE A 7 2.36 9.46 -13.43
N ILE A 8 2.31 10.53 -12.62
CA ILE A 8 1.86 10.45 -11.22
C ILE A 8 0.45 9.89 -11.12
N PHE A 9 -0.45 10.32 -12.00
CA PHE A 9 -1.83 9.84 -12.02
C PHE A 9 -1.89 8.33 -12.31
N ILE A 10 -1.16 7.86 -13.33
CA ILE A 10 -1.09 6.43 -13.69
C ILE A 10 -0.51 5.61 -12.54
N VAL A 11 0.57 6.08 -11.90
CA VAL A 11 1.19 5.37 -10.76
C VAL A 11 0.23 5.29 -9.58
N GLY A 12 -0.42 6.40 -9.21
CA GLY A 12 -1.42 6.39 -8.15
C GLY A 12 -2.61 5.49 -8.46
N LEU A 13 -3.06 5.45 -9.73
CA LEU A 13 -4.13 4.57 -10.18
C LEU A 13 -3.74 3.10 -10.09
N PHE A 14 -2.52 2.76 -10.50
CA PHE A 14 -1.98 1.40 -10.39
C PHE A 14 -1.92 0.94 -8.93
N LEU A 15 -1.41 1.77 -8.03
CA LEU A 15 -1.35 1.46 -6.59
C LEU A 15 -2.76 1.32 -6.00
N PHE A 16 -3.65 2.28 -6.27
CA PHE A 16 -5.02 2.24 -5.78
C PHE A 16 -5.79 1.02 -6.32
N GLY A 17 -5.61 0.71 -7.60
CA GLY A 17 -6.18 -0.45 -8.27
C GLY A 17 -5.68 -1.76 -7.65
N THR A 18 -4.38 -1.87 -7.40
CA THR A 18 -3.77 -3.03 -6.72
C THR A 18 -4.36 -3.22 -5.32
N GLY A 19 -4.45 -2.14 -4.53
CA GLY A 19 -5.07 -2.22 -3.20
C GLY A 19 -6.55 -2.60 -3.25
N THR A 20 -7.28 -2.10 -4.25
CA THR A 20 -8.68 -2.48 -4.49
C THR A 20 -8.81 -3.95 -4.88
N TYR A 21 -7.91 -4.45 -5.72
CA TYR A 21 -7.86 -5.85 -6.11
C TYR A 21 -7.63 -6.77 -4.90
N VAL A 22 -6.63 -6.48 -4.07
CA VAL A 22 -6.36 -7.22 -2.82
C VAL A 22 -7.57 -7.18 -1.88
N TRP A 23 -8.15 -5.99 -1.69
CA TRP A 23 -9.32 -5.81 -0.84
C TRP A 23 -10.54 -6.62 -1.30
N LYS A 24 -10.78 -6.69 -2.62
CA LYS A 24 -11.91 -7.43 -3.21
C LYS A 24 -11.67 -8.93 -3.30
N LYS A 25 -10.44 -9.36 -3.61
CA LYS A 25 -10.08 -10.78 -3.72
C LYS A 25 -10.16 -11.47 -2.36
N GLN A 26 -9.95 -10.72 -1.27
CA GLN A 26 -10.00 -11.22 0.11
C GLN A 26 -9.06 -12.41 0.34
N GLN A 27 -7.96 -12.45 -0.40
CA GLN A 27 -6.92 -13.48 -0.32
C GLN A 27 -5.55 -12.81 -0.21
N VAL A 28 -4.62 -13.46 0.50
CA VAL A 28 -3.26 -12.98 0.74
C VAL A 28 -2.19 -13.96 0.25
N SER A 29 -2.51 -14.78 -0.75
CA SER A 29 -1.59 -15.77 -1.34
C SER A 29 -0.32 -15.19 -1.99
N PHE A 30 -0.20 -13.86 -2.06
CA PHE A 30 1.02 -13.17 -2.48
C PHE A 30 2.05 -13.00 -1.33
N ILE A 31 1.67 -13.30 -0.08
CA ILE A 31 2.59 -13.28 1.06
C ILE A 31 3.53 -14.48 0.92
N ALA A 32 4.84 -14.22 1.06
CA ALA A 32 5.85 -15.28 1.03
C ALA A 32 5.58 -16.32 2.13
N GLY A 33 5.63 -17.61 1.76
CA GLY A 33 5.37 -18.72 2.68
C GLY A 33 3.91 -19.06 2.93
N TYR A 34 2.97 -18.41 2.21
CA TYR A 34 1.54 -18.71 2.31
C TYR A 34 1.26 -20.18 2.03
N GLY A 35 0.55 -20.84 2.96
CA GLY A 35 0.16 -22.25 2.83
C GLY A 35 1.26 -23.27 3.17
N GLU A 36 2.50 -22.82 3.40
CA GLU A 36 3.59 -23.68 3.88
C GLU A 36 3.86 -23.43 5.37
N PHE A 37 4.42 -22.27 5.70
CA PHE A 37 4.77 -21.88 7.07
C PHE A 37 3.98 -20.67 7.59
N TYR A 38 3.25 -19.98 6.71
CA TYR A 38 2.34 -18.90 7.09
C TYR A 38 0.90 -19.25 6.72
N HIS A 39 0.05 -19.31 7.75
CA HIS A 39 -1.39 -19.55 7.63
C HIS A 39 -2.13 -18.37 8.28
N PRO A 40 -2.79 -17.50 7.49
CA PRO A 40 -3.45 -16.33 8.05
C PRO A 40 -4.58 -16.71 8.99
N ARG A 41 -4.69 -16.07 10.16
CA ARG A 41 -5.78 -16.34 11.10
C ARG A 41 -7.14 -15.97 10.53
N ASN A 42 -7.21 -14.79 9.93
CA ASN A 42 -8.40 -14.27 9.27
C ASN A 42 -8.00 -13.61 7.95
N GLU A 43 -7.83 -14.45 6.92
CA GLU A 43 -7.37 -14.04 5.60
C GLU A 43 -8.21 -12.90 5.01
N GLN A 44 -9.54 -12.94 5.14
CA GLN A 44 -10.42 -11.90 4.60
C GLN A 44 -10.19 -10.55 5.28
N LEU A 45 -10.07 -10.53 6.60
CA LEU A 45 -9.81 -9.31 7.35
C LEU A 45 -8.42 -8.76 7.04
N LEU A 46 -7.41 -9.63 6.98
CA LEU A 46 -6.04 -9.24 6.66
C LEU A 46 -5.94 -8.66 5.25
N ALA A 47 -6.53 -9.32 4.24
CA ALA A 47 -6.61 -8.81 2.87
C ALA A 47 -7.31 -7.45 2.80
N LYS A 48 -8.42 -7.26 3.53
CA LYS A 48 -9.09 -5.95 3.59
C LYS A 48 -8.21 -4.87 4.23
N ARG A 49 -7.46 -5.20 5.28
CA ARG A 49 -6.53 -4.25 5.92
C ARG A 49 -5.38 -3.89 4.98
N ILE A 50 -4.67 -4.88 4.43
CA ILE A 50 -3.57 -4.68 3.47
C ILE A 50 -4.05 -3.90 2.25
N GLY A 51 -5.17 -4.29 1.65
CA GLY A 51 -5.74 -3.59 0.50
C GLY A 51 -6.12 -2.13 0.81
N THR A 52 -6.54 -1.84 2.05
CA THR A 52 -6.79 -0.46 2.48
C THR A 52 -5.51 0.34 2.62
N VAL A 53 -4.44 -0.24 3.17
CA VAL A 53 -3.11 0.38 3.23
C VAL A 53 -2.63 0.73 1.81
N ILE A 54 -2.67 -0.23 0.89
CA ILE A 54 -2.19 -0.01 -0.48
C ILE A 54 -3.03 1.06 -1.21
N ARG A 55 -4.36 1.08 -1.00
CA ARG A 55 -5.23 2.15 -1.53
C ARG A 55 -4.83 3.52 -0.97
N ALA A 56 -4.56 3.61 0.32
CA ALA A 56 -4.11 4.86 0.94
C ALA A 56 -2.79 5.36 0.33
N LEU A 57 -1.87 4.46 -0.03
CA LEU A 57 -0.63 4.82 -0.74
C LEU A 57 -0.91 5.40 -2.14
N GLY A 58 -1.88 4.83 -2.86
CA GLY A 58 -2.33 5.37 -4.15
C GLY A 58 -2.87 6.81 -4.01
N VAL A 59 -3.71 7.05 -3.01
CA VAL A 59 -4.22 8.39 -2.69
C VAL A 59 -3.08 9.34 -2.28
N ALA A 60 -2.18 8.90 -1.41
CA ALA A 60 -1.01 9.68 -1.00
C ALA A 60 -0.12 10.04 -2.20
N THR A 61 -0.01 9.16 -3.19
CA THR A 61 0.73 9.43 -4.45
C THR A 61 0.10 10.56 -5.25
N TRP A 62 -1.24 10.57 -5.39
CA TRP A 62 -1.97 11.64 -6.07
C TRP A 62 -1.94 12.99 -5.35
N ILE A 63 -1.65 13.01 -4.05
CA ILE A 63 -1.60 14.25 -3.25
C ILE A 63 -0.17 14.76 -3.12
N LEU A 64 0.74 13.92 -2.61
CA LEU A 64 2.08 14.35 -2.18
C LEU A 64 3.02 14.61 -3.37
N LEU A 65 2.92 13.84 -4.45
CA LEU A 65 3.79 14.06 -5.60
C LEU A 65 3.44 15.33 -6.38
N PRO A 66 2.15 15.68 -6.61
CA PRO A 66 1.81 16.98 -7.15
C PRO A 66 2.21 18.12 -6.22
N LEU A 67 2.01 18.00 -4.90
CA LEU A 67 2.49 19.01 -3.93
C LEU A 67 4.00 19.26 -4.10
N ALA A 68 4.81 18.21 -4.24
CA ALA A 68 6.24 18.33 -4.49
C ALA A 68 6.61 18.96 -5.84
N LEU A 69 5.72 18.95 -6.83
CA LEU A 69 5.93 19.60 -8.12
C LEU A 69 5.56 21.10 -8.10
N TYR A 70 4.63 21.50 -7.25
CA TYR A 70 4.08 22.86 -7.22
C TYR A 70 4.54 23.71 -6.04
N ILE A 71 4.99 23.08 -4.94
CA ILE A 71 5.45 23.77 -3.73
C ILE A 71 6.97 23.53 -3.59
N PRO A 72 7.81 24.54 -3.89
CA PRO A 72 9.27 24.39 -3.85
C PRO A 72 9.83 23.93 -2.50
N GLU A 73 9.17 24.31 -1.41
CA GLU A 73 9.55 23.96 -0.04
C GLU A 73 9.19 22.51 0.32
N PHE A 74 8.29 21.88 -0.44
CA PHE A 74 7.84 20.52 -0.18
C PHE A 74 8.84 19.50 -0.74
N LYS A 75 9.60 18.89 0.16
CA LYS A 75 10.63 17.90 -0.21
C LYS A 75 10.01 16.58 -0.65
N VAL A 76 10.41 16.09 -1.82
CA VAL A 76 10.04 14.76 -2.34
C VAL A 76 10.37 13.63 -1.35
N SER A 77 11.37 13.81 -0.48
CA SER A 77 11.72 12.85 0.58
C SER A 77 10.55 12.54 1.53
N VAL A 78 9.59 13.47 1.71
CA VAL A 78 8.38 13.25 2.50
C VAL A 78 7.55 12.11 1.91
N TYR A 79 7.40 12.05 0.58
CA TYR A 79 6.72 10.94 -0.08
C TYR A 79 7.45 9.61 0.16
N GLY A 80 8.79 9.61 0.12
CA GLY A 80 9.61 8.44 0.42
C GLY A 80 9.35 7.89 1.83
N VAL A 81 9.28 8.76 2.84
CA VAL A 81 8.94 8.39 4.21
C VAL A 81 7.54 7.80 4.30
N VAL A 82 6.55 8.42 3.64
CA VAL A 82 5.17 7.91 3.62
C VAL A 82 5.11 6.54 2.96
N ALA A 83 5.78 6.33 1.83
CA ALA A 83 5.85 5.03 1.16
C ALA A 83 6.48 3.95 2.07
N PHE A 84 7.57 4.30 2.75
CA PHE A 84 8.21 3.41 3.73
C PHE A 84 7.27 3.01 4.87
N LEU A 85 6.52 3.96 5.43
CA LEU A 85 5.55 3.68 6.49
C LEU A 85 4.42 2.75 6.03
N HIS A 86 4.01 2.81 4.76
CA HIS A 86 3.01 1.87 4.22
C HIS A 86 3.56 0.45 4.14
N VAL A 87 4.81 0.27 3.72
CA VAL A 87 5.48 -1.04 3.74
C VAL A 87 5.57 -1.56 5.17
N LEU A 88 6.02 -0.71 6.11
CA LEU A 88 6.11 -1.08 7.52
C LEU A 88 4.74 -1.50 8.09
N MET A 89 3.68 -0.76 7.76
CA MET A 89 2.32 -1.08 8.20
C MET A 89 1.83 -2.42 7.64
N ILE A 90 2.13 -2.75 6.39
CA ILE A 90 1.82 -4.07 5.81
C ILE A 90 2.57 -5.18 6.56
N LEU A 91 3.86 -4.99 6.83
CA LEU A 91 4.66 -5.97 7.58
C LEU A 91 4.12 -6.16 9.01
N LEU A 92 3.75 -5.08 9.69
CA LEU A 92 3.14 -5.15 11.01
C LEU A 92 1.80 -5.89 10.99
N LEU A 93 0.96 -5.65 9.98
CA LEU A 93 -0.30 -6.38 9.81
C LEU A 93 -0.09 -7.89 9.64
N ILE A 94 0.94 -8.29 8.88
CA ILE A 94 1.28 -9.70 8.69
C ILE A 94 1.82 -10.30 10.00
N ALA A 95 2.72 -9.58 10.68
CA ALA A 95 3.31 -10.04 11.93
C ALA A 95 2.27 -10.18 13.05
N THR A 96 1.35 -9.21 13.20
CA THR A 96 0.30 -9.28 14.22
C THR A 96 -0.73 -10.36 13.92
N ASP A 97 -1.03 -10.61 12.64
CA ASP A 97 -1.87 -11.75 12.25
C ASP A 97 -1.18 -13.08 12.60
N HIS A 98 0.12 -13.22 12.32
CA HIS A 98 0.88 -14.44 12.64
C HIS A 98 1.01 -14.71 14.15
N ILE A 99 1.37 -13.70 14.96
CA ILE A 99 1.49 -13.84 16.41
C ILE A 99 0.14 -14.21 17.03
N SER A 100 -0.95 -13.68 16.49
CA SER A 100 -2.30 -13.96 16.98
C SER A 100 -2.81 -15.36 16.60
N SER A 101 -2.11 -16.08 15.70
CA SER A 101 -2.43 -17.46 15.30
C SER A 101 -1.87 -18.53 16.26
N TYR A 102 -0.96 -18.16 17.18
CA TYR A 102 -0.46 -19.01 18.25
C TYR A 102 -1.23 -18.77 19.55
#